data_AF-A0A392M398-F1
#
_entry.id   AF-A0A392M398-F1
#
_cell.length_a   1.000
_cell.length_b   1.000
_cell.length_c   1.000
_cell.angle_alpha   90.00
_cell.angle_beta   90.00
_cell.angle_gamma   90.00
#
_symmetry.space_group_name_H-M   'P 1'
#
loop_
_entity.id
_entity.type
_entity.pdbx_description
1 polymer ?
#
loop_
_entity_poly.entity_id
_entity_poly.type
_entity_poly.pdbx_seq_one_letter_code
_entity_poly.pdbx_strand_id
1 'polypeptide(L)'
;MPSRLADCEVLPDSAVNNEGELIHFALLADAEPVNFNEALQLSVWKKAMIDELKSIEKNQTWELVNPTENVRTIDLKWVFKIKLNPDGGVSKHKARLVARGFLQKKGIDYNEVFAPVARHETIRIVVAIANDWPLYHLDVKSTFLNGPLEENVYVKQPPSYTKHYMA
;
A
#
# COMPACT_ATOMS: atom_id res chain seq x y z
N MET A 1 -5.90 -31.68 7.46
CA MET A 1 -5.92 -30.22 7.27
C MET A 1 -7.14 -29.66 8.00
N PRO A 2 -6.99 -28.65 8.87
CA PRO A 2 -8.12 -27.95 9.49
C PRO A 2 -9.06 -27.37 8.44
N SER A 3 -10.38 -27.41 8.67
CA SER A 3 -11.43 -26.95 7.75
C SER A 3 -11.37 -25.45 7.39
N ARG A 4 -10.57 -24.66 8.12
CA ARG A 4 -10.32 -23.24 7.86
C ARG A 4 -9.13 -22.97 6.93
N LEU A 5 -8.36 -24.02 6.57
CA LEU A 5 -7.29 -23.98 5.56
C LEU A 5 -7.76 -24.53 4.21
N ALA A 6 -9.05 -24.86 4.07
CA ALA A 6 -9.62 -25.31 2.79
C ALA A 6 -9.53 -24.22 1.70
N ASP A 7 -9.43 -22.94 2.12
CA ASP A 7 -9.37 -21.78 1.23
C ASP A 7 -7.93 -21.24 1.02
N CYS A 8 -6.92 -21.92 1.58
CA CYS A 8 -5.51 -21.54 1.40
C CYS A 8 -4.82 -22.49 0.42
N GLU A 9 -4.64 -22.04 -0.82
CA GLU A 9 -3.76 -22.72 -1.78
C GLU A 9 -2.30 -22.40 -1.49
N VAL A 10 -1.55 -23.43 -1.08
CA VAL A 10 -0.09 -23.39 -0.95
C VAL A 10 0.47 -23.82 -2.29
N LEU A 11 1.11 -22.90 -3.03
CA LEU A 11 1.77 -23.23 -4.28
C LEU A 11 3.30 -23.21 -4.13
N PRO A 12 3.99 -24.22 -4.67
CA PRO A 12 5.44 -24.29 -4.63
C PRO A 12 6.07 -23.30 -5.62
N ASP A 13 7.22 -22.73 -5.27
CA ASP A 13 8.03 -21.82 -6.11
C ASP A 13 8.49 -22.43 -7.45
N SER A 14 8.18 -23.71 -7.70
CA SER A 14 8.47 -24.47 -8.91
C SER A 14 7.26 -24.64 -9.84
N ALA A 15 6.19 -23.85 -9.67
CA ALA A 15 5.00 -23.96 -10.50
C ALA A 15 5.35 -23.67 -11.98
N VAL A 16 4.92 -24.56 -12.86
CA VAL A 16 5.14 -24.49 -14.32
C VAL A 16 3.80 -24.31 -15.04
N ASN A 17 3.79 -23.54 -16.12
CA ASN A 17 2.59 -23.36 -16.95
C ASN A 17 2.31 -24.62 -17.81
N ASN A 18 1.22 -24.61 -18.57
CA ASN A 18 0.82 -25.72 -19.47
C ASN A 18 1.85 -26.04 -20.57
N GLU A 19 2.85 -25.18 -20.75
CA GLU A 19 3.92 -25.30 -21.73
C GLU A 19 5.25 -25.75 -21.07
N GLY A 20 5.25 -25.99 -19.76
CA GLY A 20 6.40 -26.49 -19.00
C GLY A 20 7.39 -25.41 -18.55
N GLU A 21 7.07 -24.13 -18.74
CA GLU A 21 7.92 -23.02 -18.32
C GLU A 21 7.66 -22.64 -16.86
N LEU A 22 8.72 -22.38 -16.10
CA LEU A 22 8.63 -21.86 -14.73
C LEU A 22 7.87 -20.53 -14.73
N ILE A 23 6.84 -20.42 -13.88
CA ILE A 23 6.09 -19.19 -13.70
C ILE A 23 6.96 -18.20 -12.93
N HIS A 24 7.75 -17.42 -13.66
CA HIS A 24 8.65 -16.43 -13.08
C HIS A 24 7.90 -15.13 -12.77
N PHE A 25 7.24 -15.08 -11.61
CA PHE A 25 6.42 -13.94 -11.17
C PHE A 25 7.14 -12.58 -11.19
N ALA A 26 8.48 -12.55 -11.13
CA ALA A 26 9.25 -11.31 -11.24
C ALA A 26 9.27 -10.69 -12.65
N LEU A 27 8.93 -11.45 -13.71
CA LEU A 27 8.87 -10.94 -15.10
C LEU A 27 7.62 -10.09 -15.39
N LEU A 28 6.59 -10.11 -14.53
CA LEU A 28 5.38 -9.31 -14.69
C LEU A 28 5.54 -7.84 -14.27
N ALA A 29 6.72 -7.44 -13.76
CA ALA A 29 7.05 -6.05 -13.50
C ALA A 29 6.97 -5.18 -14.77
N ASP A 30 7.23 -5.76 -15.95
CA ASP A 30 7.13 -5.08 -17.24
C ASP A 30 5.67 -4.79 -17.67
N ALA A 31 4.68 -5.42 -17.02
CA ALA A 31 3.26 -5.14 -17.24
C ALA A 31 2.71 -4.02 -16.34
N GLU A 32 3.51 -3.56 -15.37
CA GLU A 32 3.15 -2.47 -14.47
C GLU A 32 3.55 -1.12 -15.09
N PRO A 33 2.63 -0.15 -15.21
CA PRO A 33 2.99 1.15 -15.74
C PRO A 33 3.98 1.84 -14.80
N VAL A 34 5.16 2.13 -15.32
CA VAL A 34 6.22 2.83 -14.58
C VAL A 34 5.84 4.30 -14.38
N ASN A 35 5.07 4.83 -15.34
CA ASN A 35 4.72 6.22 -15.42
C ASN A 35 3.20 6.45 -15.32
N PHE A 36 2.88 7.56 -14.66
CA PHE A 36 1.51 8.01 -14.46
C PHE A 36 0.72 8.17 -15.78
N ASN A 37 1.37 8.70 -16.81
CA ASN A 37 0.74 8.96 -18.11
C ASN A 37 0.32 7.68 -18.83
N GLU A 38 1.09 6.60 -18.68
CA GLU A 38 0.76 5.28 -19.25
C GLU A 38 -0.41 4.64 -18.50
N ALA A 39 -0.39 4.72 -17.16
CA ALA A 39 -1.48 4.24 -16.32
C ALA A 39 -2.81 4.95 -16.64
N LEU A 40 -2.79 6.25 -16.94
CA LEU A 40 -3.98 7.00 -17.33
C LEU A 40 -4.63 6.50 -18.63
N GLN A 41 -3.88 5.91 -19.55
CA GLN A 41 -4.45 5.42 -20.81
C GLN A 41 -5.30 4.16 -20.58
N LEU A 42 -5.10 3.46 -19.46
CA LEU A 42 -5.72 2.19 -19.14
C LEU A 42 -6.84 2.36 -18.11
N SER A 43 -8.05 1.93 -18.47
CA SER A 43 -9.25 2.04 -17.61
C SER A 43 -9.11 1.29 -16.27
N VAL A 44 -8.39 0.17 -16.27
CA VAL A 44 -8.14 -0.65 -15.07
C VAL A 44 -7.36 0.12 -14.00
N TRP A 45 -6.36 0.91 -14.40
CA TRP A 45 -5.52 1.68 -13.48
C TRP A 45 -6.22 2.95 -13.01
N LYS A 46 -6.98 3.61 -13.89
CA LYS A 46 -7.89 4.71 -13.50
C LYS A 46 -8.86 4.28 -12.40
N LYS A 47 -9.49 3.11 -12.55
CA LYS A 47 -10.38 2.57 -11.53
C LYS A 47 -9.64 2.33 -10.21
N ALA A 48 -8.47 1.71 -10.27
CA ALA A 48 -7.65 1.46 -9.07
C ALA A 48 -7.25 2.76 -8.34
N MET A 49 -6.96 3.84 -9.06
CA MET A 49 -6.68 5.15 -8.47
C MET A 49 -7.90 5.78 -7.79
N ILE A 50 -9.06 5.71 -8.45
CA ILE A 50 -10.31 6.22 -7.88
C ILE A 50 -10.66 5.46 -6.59
N ASP A 51 -10.49 4.14 -6.59
CA ASP A 51 -10.75 3.31 -5.41
C ASP A 51 -9.82 3.69 -4.24
N GLU A 52 -8.54 3.97 -4.51
CA GLU A 52 -7.60 4.46 -3.50
C GLU A 52 -8.02 5.82 -2.93
N LEU A 53 -8.34 6.80 -3.79
CA LEU A 53 -8.81 8.13 -3.33
C LEU A 53 -10.08 8.03 -2.47
N LYS A 54 -11.06 7.24 -2.90
CA LYS A 54 -12.28 7.00 -2.12
C LYS A 54 -11.99 6.36 -0.77
N SER A 55 -11.00 5.47 -0.70
CA SER A 55 -10.59 4.88 0.58
C SER A 55 -9.97 5.91 1.51
N ILE A 56 -9.18 6.85 1.00
CA ILE A 56 -8.58 7.94 1.79
C ILE A 56 -9.66 8.91 2.29
N GLU A 57 -10.59 9.32 1.41
CA GLU A 57 -11.73 10.17 1.75
C GLU A 57 -12.63 9.52 2.82
N LYS A 58 -12.91 8.22 2.68
CA LYS A 58 -13.69 7.45 3.66
C LYS A 58 -13.03 7.42 5.04
N ASN A 59 -11.70 7.40 5.10
CA ASN A 59 -10.96 7.40 6.36
C ASN A 59 -10.91 8.78 7.01
N GLN A 60 -11.41 9.84 6.37
CA GLN A 60 -11.43 11.22 6.87
C GLN A 60 -10.06 11.69 7.36
N THR A 61 -9.01 11.24 6.67
CA THR A 61 -7.62 11.50 7.09
C THR A 61 -7.09 12.83 6.60
N TRP A 62 -7.64 13.38 5.52
CA TRP A 62 -7.18 14.62 4.88
C TRP A 62 -8.32 15.61 4.66
N GLU A 63 -7.99 16.90 4.72
CA GLU A 63 -8.88 18.00 4.38
C GLU A 63 -8.25 18.84 3.26
N LEU A 64 -9.07 19.29 2.31
CA LEU A 64 -8.61 20.19 1.27
C LEU A 64 -8.55 21.62 1.81
N VAL A 65 -7.36 22.19 1.86
CA VAL A 65 -7.13 23.56 2.34
C VAL A 65 -6.54 24.44 1.25
N ASN A 66 -6.87 25.73 1.27
CA ASN A 66 -6.19 26.70 0.43
C ASN A 66 -4.74 26.84 0.89
N PRO A 67 -3.77 26.89 -0.03
CA PRO A 67 -2.37 27.08 0.34
C PRO A 67 -2.20 28.44 1.03
N THR A 68 -1.78 28.42 2.29
CA THR A 68 -1.33 29.63 2.99
C THR A 68 0.08 29.99 2.52
N GLU A 69 0.40 31.28 2.51
CA GLU A 69 1.74 31.75 2.15
C GLU A 69 2.79 31.12 3.10
N ASN A 70 3.82 30.49 2.54
CA ASN A 70 4.96 29.82 3.22
C ASN A 70 4.80 28.38 3.74
N VAL A 71 3.81 27.61 3.28
CA VAL A 71 3.74 26.18 3.64
C VAL A 71 4.64 25.29 2.80
N ARG A 72 5.43 24.43 3.47
CA ARG A 72 6.22 23.37 2.82
C ARG A 72 5.30 22.20 2.45
N THR A 73 5.04 22.03 1.16
CA THR A 73 4.21 20.93 0.65
C THR A 73 5.05 19.72 0.24
N ILE A 74 4.55 18.53 0.54
CA ILE A 74 5.13 17.26 0.11
C ILE A 74 4.51 16.86 -1.23
N ASP A 75 5.37 16.53 -2.19
CA ASP A 75 4.91 16.02 -3.47
C ASP A 75 4.37 14.59 -3.33
N LEU A 76 3.28 14.28 -4.04
CA LEU A 76 2.74 12.92 -4.14
C LEU A 76 3.15 12.25 -5.45
N LYS A 77 3.14 10.92 -5.46
CA LYS A 77 3.34 10.07 -6.64
C LYS A 77 2.40 8.87 -6.59
N TRP A 78 1.98 8.38 -7.75
CA TRP A 78 1.27 7.12 -7.89
C TRP A 78 2.25 5.95 -8.03
N VAL A 79 1.98 4.86 -7.29
CA VAL A 79 2.66 3.57 -7.40
C VAL A 79 1.64 2.53 -7.80
N PHE A 80 1.91 1.81 -8.88
CA PHE A 80 1.05 0.78 -9.42
C PHE A 80 1.62 -0.59 -9.10
N LYS A 81 0.74 -1.55 -8.83
CA LYS A 81 1.11 -2.93 -8.58
C LYS A 81 0.01 -3.88 -9.00
N ILE A 82 0.37 -4.95 -9.69
CA ILE A 82 -0.53 -6.06 -9.99
C ILE A 82 -0.48 -7.04 -8.82
N LYS A 83 -1.66 -7.42 -8.32
CA LYS A 83 -1.83 -8.54 -7.39
C LYS A 83 -2.25 -9.74 -8.21
N LEU A 84 -1.51 -10.83 -8.06
CA LEU A 84 -1.77 -12.09 -8.72
C LEU A 84 -2.44 -13.05 -7.76
N ASN A 85 -3.26 -13.93 -8.32
CA ASN A 85 -3.77 -15.10 -7.67
C ASN A 85 -2.69 -16.20 -7.64
N PRO A 86 -2.87 -17.24 -6.81
CA PRO A 86 -1.96 -18.39 -6.80
C PRO A 86 -1.80 -19.01 -8.19
N ASP A 87 -2.90 -19.15 -8.95
CA ASP A 87 -2.92 -19.67 -10.32
C ASP A 87 -2.16 -18.81 -11.36
N GLY A 88 -1.59 -17.68 -10.95
CA GLY A 88 -0.90 -16.73 -11.82
C GLY A 88 -1.79 -15.73 -12.55
N GLY A 89 -3.12 -15.85 -12.40
CA GLY A 89 -4.08 -14.90 -12.94
C GLY A 89 -4.04 -13.54 -12.22
N VAL A 90 -4.47 -12.48 -12.91
CA VAL A 90 -4.55 -11.14 -12.30
C VAL A 90 -5.72 -11.08 -11.32
N SER A 91 -5.41 -11.06 -10.03
CA SER A 91 -6.37 -10.88 -8.95
C SER A 91 -6.91 -9.45 -8.89
N LYS A 92 -6.00 -8.47 -8.90
CA LYS A 92 -6.37 -7.05 -8.72
C LYS A 92 -5.28 -6.11 -9.22
N HIS A 93 -5.69 -5.04 -9.87
CA HIS A 93 -4.84 -3.87 -10.11
C HIS A 93 -4.90 -2.95 -8.88
N LYS A 94 -3.75 -2.64 -8.29
CA LYS A 94 -3.64 -1.79 -7.10
C LYS A 94 -2.84 -0.54 -7.40
N ALA A 95 -3.47 0.62 -7.25
CA ALA A 95 -2.79 1.91 -7.21
C ALA A 95 -2.61 2.33 -5.74
N ARG A 96 -1.51 3.01 -5.44
CA ARG A 96 -1.25 3.64 -4.15
C ARG A 96 -0.78 5.06 -4.35
N LEU A 97 -1.31 5.97 -3.55
CA LEU A 97 -0.84 7.34 -3.49
C LEU A 97 0.22 7.45 -2.39
N VAL A 98 1.45 7.82 -2.75
CA VAL A 98 2.58 7.86 -1.81
C VAL A 98 3.23 9.24 -1.79
N ALA A 99 3.68 9.65 -0.61
CA ALA A 99 4.52 10.82 -0.43
C ALA A 99 5.92 10.57 -1.01
N ARG A 100 6.46 11.56 -1.73
CA ARG A 100 7.84 11.50 -2.22
C ARG A 100 8.78 11.88 -1.08
N GLY A 101 9.46 10.89 -0.50
CA GLY A 101 10.34 11.06 0.66
C GLY A 101 11.64 11.84 0.43
N PHE A 102 11.94 12.30 -0.80
CA PHE A 102 13.23 12.96 -1.09
C PHE A 102 13.42 14.32 -0.40
N LEU A 103 12.35 14.88 0.19
CA LEU A 103 12.42 16.17 0.89
C LEU A 103 12.89 16.04 2.34
N GLN A 104 12.99 14.84 2.91
CA GLN A 104 13.44 14.68 4.29
C GLN A 104 14.91 15.08 4.42
N LYS A 105 15.21 16.01 5.33
CA LYS A 105 16.58 16.45 5.62
C LYS A 105 17.13 15.70 6.83
N LYS A 106 18.27 15.02 6.65
CA LYS A 106 19.00 14.32 7.73
C LYS A 106 19.32 15.31 8.85
N GLY A 107 18.91 15.00 10.08
CA GLY A 107 19.11 15.85 11.26
C GLY A 107 18.00 16.88 11.53
N ILE A 108 16.98 16.97 10.66
CA ILE A 108 15.78 17.80 10.87
C ILE A 108 14.56 16.87 10.93
N ASP A 109 14.31 16.11 9.87
CA ASP A 109 13.08 15.31 9.69
C ASP A 109 13.30 13.81 9.99
N TYR A 110 14.52 13.37 10.32
CA TYR A 110 14.89 11.95 10.45
C TYR A 110 14.72 11.38 11.87
N ASN A 111 14.62 12.22 12.89
CA ASN A 111 14.61 11.77 14.29
C ASN A 111 13.22 11.35 14.79
N GLU A 112 12.16 11.58 14.00
CA GLU A 112 10.76 11.32 14.40
C GLU A 112 10.15 10.06 13.76
N VAL A 113 10.92 9.27 13.01
CA VAL A 113 10.37 8.24 12.13
C VAL A 113 10.73 6.83 12.58
N PHE A 114 10.34 6.46 13.80
CA PHE A 114 10.32 5.05 14.19
C PHE A 114 8.90 4.66 14.58
N ALA A 115 8.14 4.15 13.60
CA ALA A 115 7.00 3.31 13.94
C ALA A 115 7.54 2.16 14.81
N PRO A 116 6.94 1.87 15.98
CA PRO A 116 7.40 0.78 16.83
C PRO A 116 7.16 -0.55 16.11
N VAL A 117 8.20 -1.08 15.48
CA VAL A 117 8.15 -2.42 14.86
C VAL A 117 8.48 -3.45 15.93
N ALA A 118 7.50 -4.30 16.26
CA ALA A 118 7.74 -5.42 17.14
C ALA A 118 8.82 -6.33 16.55
N ARG A 119 9.84 -6.65 17.36
CA ARG A 119 10.92 -7.54 16.93
C ARG A 119 10.38 -8.96 16.79
N HIS A 120 10.82 -9.65 15.74
CA HIS A 120 10.35 -11.00 15.48
C HIS A 120 10.78 -11.99 16.59
N GLU A 121 11.91 -11.75 17.25
CA GLU A 121 12.34 -12.47 18.46
C GLU A 121 11.29 -12.37 19.57
N THR A 122 10.80 -11.15 19.86
CA THR A 122 9.78 -10.92 20.88
C THR A 122 8.48 -11.62 20.54
N ILE A 123 8.04 -11.53 19.27
CA ILE A 123 6.82 -12.20 18.81
C ILE A 123 6.94 -13.72 18.99
N ARG A 124 8.07 -14.32 18.60
CA ARG A 124 8.31 -15.77 18.75
C ARG A 124 8.29 -16.21 20.21
N ILE A 125 8.87 -15.43 21.12
CA ILE A 125 8.85 -15.73 22.56
C ILE A 125 7.42 -15.69 23.10
N VAL A 126 6.65 -14.66 22.77
CA VAL A 126 5.25 -14.53 23.21
C VAL A 126 4.41 -15.71 22.71
N VAL A 127 4.58 -16.10 21.44
CA VAL A 127 3.90 -17.27 20.86
C VAL A 127 4.31 -18.57 21.55
N ALA A 128 5.60 -18.74 21.86
CA ALA A 128 6.11 -19.93 22.54
C ALA A 128 5.55 -20.07 23.97
N ILE A 129 5.34 -18.96 24.68
CA ILE A 129 4.72 -18.96 26.01
C ILE A 129 3.22 -19.25 25.91
N ALA A 130 2.56 -18.72 24.88
CA ALA A 130 1.13 -18.89 24.64
C ALA A 130 0.77 -20.24 23.98
N ASN A 131 1.62 -21.26 24.07
CA ASN A 131 1.48 -22.52 23.33
C ASN A 131 0.16 -23.27 23.59
N ASP A 132 -0.42 -23.12 24.78
CA ASP A 132 -1.69 -23.75 25.15
C ASP A 132 -2.91 -22.82 24.97
N TRP A 133 -2.71 -21.61 24.43
CA TRP A 133 -3.77 -20.63 24.24
C TRP A 133 -4.18 -20.53 22.77
N PRO A 134 -5.49 -20.35 22.47
CA PRO A 134 -5.93 -20.05 21.12
C PRO A 134 -5.30 -18.75 20.61
N LEU A 135 -4.49 -18.85 19.54
CA LEU A 135 -3.88 -17.69 18.89
C LEU A 135 -4.72 -17.24 17.68
N TYR A 136 -5.04 -15.95 17.63
CA TYR A 136 -5.71 -15.32 16.49
C TYR A 136 -4.81 -14.26 15.89
N HIS A 137 -4.57 -14.34 14.58
CA HIS A 137 -3.83 -13.31 13.84
C HIS A 137 -4.84 -12.35 13.19
N LEU A 138 -4.68 -11.05 13.45
CA LEU A 138 -5.47 -9.99 12.85
C LEU A 138 -4.56 -9.10 12.00
N ASP A 139 -4.79 -9.08 10.69
CA ASP A 139 -4.23 -8.06 9.79
C ASP A 139 -5.20 -6.87 9.74
N VAL A 140 -4.88 -5.81 10.49
CA VAL A 140 -5.70 -4.60 10.50
C VAL A 140 -5.39 -3.80 9.25
N LYS A 141 -6.41 -3.60 8.41
CA LYS A 141 -6.28 -2.73 7.23
C LYS A 141 -6.02 -1.30 7.68
N SER A 142 -4.98 -0.68 7.13
CA SER A 142 -4.66 0.75 7.31
C SER A 142 -4.30 1.16 8.74
N THR A 143 -3.54 0.33 9.46
CA THR A 143 -3.05 0.64 10.83
C THR A 143 -2.31 1.96 10.96
N PHE A 144 -1.56 2.36 9.94
CA PHE A 144 -0.81 3.62 9.91
C PHE A 144 -1.69 4.88 10.05
N LEU A 145 -3.00 4.78 9.84
CA LEU A 145 -3.91 5.93 9.86
C LEU A 145 -4.55 6.20 11.24
N ASN A 146 -4.33 5.34 12.23
CA ASN A 146 -4.97 5.47 13.55
C ASN A 146 -4.05 6.12 14.61
N GLY A 147 -2.83 6.50 14.24
CA GLY A 147 -1.94 7.25 15.14
C GLY A 147 -2.28 8.75 15.11
N PRO A 148 -2.33 9.44 16.25
CA PRO A 148 -2.44 10.90 16.24
C PRO A 148 -1.20 11.49 15.57
N LEU A 149 -1.40 12.50 14.74
CA LEU A 149 -0.33 13.27 14.13
C LEU A 149 -0.14 14.55 14.95
N GLU A 150 1.07 14.75 15.48
CA GLU A 150 1.38 15.95 16.29
C GLU A 150 1.58 17.20 15.41
N GLU A 151 1.86 17.02 14.12
CA GLU A 151 2.17 18.08 13.17
C GLU A 151 1.17 18.20 12.02
N ASN A 152 0.98 19.42 11.52
CA ASN A 152 0.21 19.63 10.29
C ASN A 152 1.08 19.34 9.06
N VAL A 153 0.79 18.24 8.37
CA VAL A 153 1.48 17.85 7.13
C VAL A 153 0.67 18.25 5.92
N TYR A 154 1.27 19.04 5.03
CA TYR A 154 0.62 19.49 3.80
C TYR A 154 1.16 18.72 2.60
N VAL A 155 0.26 18.18 1.79
CA VAL A 155 0.59 17.45 0.56
C VAL A 155 0.02 18.18 -0.65
N LYS A 156 0.72 18.13 -1.79
CA LYS A 156 0.15 18.62 -3.04
C LYS A 156 -0.96 17.69 -3.51
N GLN A 157 -1.95 18.23 -4.22
CA GLN A 157 -2.97 17.41 -4.85
C GLN A 157 -2.32 16.35 -5.77
N PRO A 158 -2.92 15.13 -5.84
CA PRO A 158 -2.41 14.08 -6.70
C PRO A 158 -2.33 14.56 -8.16
N PRO A 159 -1.29 14.16 -8.91
CA PRO A 159 -1.27 14.36 -10.36
C PRO A 159 -2.54 13.74 -10.96
N SER A 160 -3.32 14.53 -11.71
CA SER A 160 -4.66 14.26 -12.29
C SER A 160 -5.89 14.42 -11.42
N TYR A 161 -5.78 14.97 -10.22
CA TYR A 161 -6.94 15.28 -9.40
C TYR A 161 -6.95 16.75 -9.01
N THR A 162 -7.25 17.61 -9.99
CA THR A 162 -7.59 19.00 -9.73
C THR A 162 -9.08 19.05 -9.41
N LYS A 163 -9.45 18.87 -8.14
CA LYS A 163 -10.82 19.19 -7.71
C LYS A 163 -10.96 20.72 -7.87
N HIS A 164 -11.56 21.16 -8.96
CA HIS A 164 -12.22 22.47 -8.98
C HIS A 164 -13.42 22.36 -8.04
N TYR A 165 -13.37 23.16 -6.97
CA TYR A 165 -14.40 23.44 -5.96
C TYR A 165 -15.66 22.57 -6.03
N MET A 166 -15.96 21.79 -4.98
CA MET A 166 -17.35 21.56 -4.57
C MET A 166 -17.43 21.36 -3.05
N ALA A 167 -18.49 21.96 -2.50
CA ALA A 167 -18.81 22.22 -1.10
C ALA A 167 -19.03 20.97 -0.22
#